data_AF-A0A368XW69-F1
#
_entry.id   AF-A0A368XW69-F1
#
_cell.length_a   1.000
_cell.length_b   1.000
_cell.length_c   1.000
_cell.angle_alpha   90.00
_cell.angle_beta   90.00
_cell.angle_gamma   90.00
#
_symmetry.space_group_name_H-M   'P 1'
#
loop_
_entity.id
_entity.type
_entity.pdbx_description
1 polymer ?
#
loop_
_entity_poly.entity_id
_entity_poly.type
_entity_poly.pdbx_seq_one_letter_code
_entity_poly.pdbx_strand_id
1 'polypeptide(L)' 'MVLILLEALAALLLLVGIVWWTMFSGRDKGELPQDRKPDDPRD' A
#
# COMPACT_ATOMS: atom_id res chain seq x y z
N MET A 1 -20.59 29.06 6.56
CA MET A 1 -19.68 28.58 7.63
C MET A 1 -19.71 27.05 7.71
N VAL A 2 -20.87 26.41 7.94
CA VAL A 2 -21.02 24.93 7.93
C VAL A 2 -20.51 24.28 6.64
N LEU A 3 -20.72 24.92 5.49
CA LEU A 3 -20.20 24.45 4.20
C LEU A 3 -18.68 24.30 4.16
N ILE A 4 -17.91 25.24 4.75
CA ILE A 4 -16.44 25.16 4.81
C ILE A 4 -16.01 24.01 5.71
N LEU A 5 -16.74 23.79 6.81
CA LEU A 5 -16.45 22.70 7.74
C LEU A 5 -16.70 21.32 7.09
N LEU A 6 -17.76 21.21 6.28
CA LEU A 6 -18.08 20.02 5.50
C LEU A 6 -17.01 19.74 4.42
N GLU A 7 -16.60 20.75 3.68
CA GLU A 7 -15.55 20.66 2.66
C GLU A 7 -14.21 20.24 3.28
N ALA A 8 -13.84 20.82 4.43
CA ALA A 8 -12.62 20.45 5.15
C ALA A 8 -12.64 19.00 5.64
N LEU A 9 -13.79 18.52 6.15
CA LEU A 9 -13.97 17.12 6.54
C LEU A 9 -13.88 16.17 5.34
N ALA A 10 -14.50 16.53 4.21
CA ALA A 10 -14.41 15.76 2.98
C ALA A 10 -12.97 15.71 2.45
N ALA A 11 -12.26 16.85 2.44
CA ALA A 11 -10.86 16.92 2.05
C ALA A 11 -9.96 16.09 2.97
N LEU A 12 -10.21 16.08 4.28
CA LEU A 12 -9.46 15.28 5.25
C LEU A 12 -9.66 13.77 5.00
N LEU A 13 -10.90 13.34 4.73
CA LEU A 13 -11.20 11.94 4.42
C LEU A 13 -10.56 11.50 3.09
N LEU A 14 -10.61 12.37 2.06
CA LEU A 14 -9.95 12.13 0.79
C LEU A 14 -8.42 12.05 0.96
N LEU A 15 -7.83 12.94 1.76
CA LEU A 15 -6.40 12.93 2.05
C LEU A 15 -5.97 11.62 2.71
N VAL A 16 -6.69 11.17 3.75
CA VAL A 16 -6.42 9.90 4.42
C VAL A 16 -6.62 8.72 3.47
N GLY A 17 -7.69 8.74 2.67
CA GLY A 17 -7.96 7.70 1.67
C GLY A 17 -6.83 7.59 0.63
N ILE A 18 -6.33 8.72 0.14
CA ILE A 18 -5.21 8.77 -0.80
C ILE A 18 -3.92 8.28 -0.14
N VAL A 19 -3.58 8.77 1.06
CA VAL A 19 -2.34 8.37 1.77
C VAL A 19 -2.36 6.88 2.10
N TRP A 20 -3.50 6.38 2.60
CA TRP A 20 -3.70 4.96 2.83
C TRP A 20 -3.53 4.19 1.53
N TRP A 21 -4.18 4.64 0.46
CA TRP A 21 -4.08 4.00 -0.85
C TRP A 21 -2.64 4.03 -1.39
N THR A 22 -1.89 5.12 -1.28
CA THR A 22 -0.51 5.20 -1.79
C THR A 22 0.44 4.31 -1.00
N MET A 23 0.32 4.25 0.32
CA MET A 23 1.16 3.37 1.14
C MET A 23 0.76 1.89 1.01
N PHE A 24 -0.52 1.61 0.75
CA PHE A 24 -1.03 0.23 0.73
C PHE A 24 -1.08 -0.38 -0.67
N SER A 25 -1.26 0.42 -1.72
CA SER A 25 -1.24 -0.03 -3.13
C SER A 25 0.19 -0.33 -3.63
N GLY A 26 1.22 0.21 -3.00
CA GLY A 26 2.63 -0.10 -3.28
C GLY A 26 3.15 -1.30 -2.49
N ARG A 27 2.32 -1.94 -1.67
CA ARG A 27 2.69 -3.19 -1.00
C ARG A 27 2.51 -4.33 -2.00
N ASP A 28 3.50 -4.44 -2.89
CA ASP A 28 3.69 -5.59 -3.77
C ASP A 28 3.59 -6.87 -2.93
N LYS A 29 2.55 -7.64 -3.22
CA LYS A 29 2.20 -8.88 -2.54
C LYS A 29 3.29 -9.92 -2.82
N GLY A 30 4.25 -10.02 -1.90
CA GLY A 30 4.73 -11.31 -1.45
C GLY A 30 5.44 -12.19 -2.49
N GLU A 31 6.36 -11.62 -3.25
CA GLU A 31 7.44 -12.46 -3.78
C GLU A 31 8.37 -12.76 -2.60
N LEU A 32 8.07 -13.82 -1.84
CA LEU A 32 9.15 -14.54 -1.15
C LEU A 32 10.20 -14.78 -2.24
N PRO A 33 11.43 -14.27 -2.10
CA PRO A 33 12.51 -14.66 -2.98
C PRO A 33 12.46 -16.18 -3.00
N GLN A 34 12.19 -16.76 -4.17
CA GLN A 34 12.22 -18.20 -4.34
C GLN A 34 13.59 -18.60 -3.82
N ASP A 35 13.61 -19.22 -2.64
CA ASP A 35 14.82 -19.74 -2.02
C ASP A 35 15.40 -20.65 -3.09
N ARG A 36 16.43 -20.13 -3.79
CA ARG A 36 17.12 -20.89 -4.82
C ARG A 36 17.76 -22.02 -4.05
N LYS A 37 17.04 -23.15 -3.96
CA LYS A 37 17.61 -24.42 -3.55
C LYS A 37 18.92 -24.54 -4.31
N PRO A 38 20.06 -24.68 -3.63
CA PRO A 38 21.28 -25.04 -4.32
C PRO A 38 20.98 -26.39 -4.97
N ASP A 39 21.03 -26.44 -6.30
CA ASP A 39 21.19 -27.70 -7.03
C ASP A 39 22.41 -28.38 -6.39
N ASP A 40 22.16 -29.43 -5.59
CA ASP A 40 23.19 -30.37 -5.12
C ASP A 40 23.59 -31.17 -6.35
N PRO A 41 24.76 -30.91 -6.98
CA PRO A 41 25.20 -31.66 -8.13
C PRO A 41 25.89 -32.91 -7.59
N ARG A 42 25.10 -33.89 -7.15
CA ARG A 42 25.53 -35.24 -6.80
C ARG A 42 24.61 -36.26 -7.46
N ASP A 43 24.67 -36.32 -8.79
CA ASP A 43 24.41 -37.52 -9.60
C ASP A 43 25.25 -37.45 -10.89
#